data_AF-A0A2S9GEX2-F1
#
_entry.id   AF-A0A2S9GEX2-F1
#
_cell.length_a   1.000
_cell.length_b   1.000
_cell.length_c   1.000
_cell.angle_alpha   90.00
_cell.angle_beta   90.00
_cell.angle_gamma   90.00
#
_symmetry.space_group_name_H-M   'P 1'
#
loop_
_entity.id
_entity.type
_entity.pdbx_description
1 polymer ?
#
loop_
_entity_poly.entity_id
_entity_poly.type
_entity_poly.pdbx_seq_one_letter_code
_entity_poly.pdbx_strand_id
1 'polypeptide(L)'
;GADEDGVVEFLLTATAIGALFKANASISGAEVGCQGEVGSACSMAAGGLAAVMGGTPAQVENAAEIGIEHNLGLTCDPVGGLVQ
;
A
#
# COMPACT_ATOMS: atom_id res chain seq x y z
N GLY A 1 18.84 1.09 5.39
CA GLY A 1 18.02 1.21 4.17
C GLY A 1 17.63 -0.17 3.66
N ALA A 2 18.51 -0.80 2.87
CA ALA A 2 18.36 -2.20 2.45
C ALA A 2 19.19 -3.17 3.31
N ASP A 3 19.61 -2.73 4.49
CA ASP A 3 20.19 -3.56 5.55
C ASP A 3 19.07 -4.33 6.27
N GLU A 4 19.43 -5.26 7.16
CA GLU A 4 18.45 -6.09 7.87
C GLU A 4 17.43 -5.25 8.65
N ASP A 5 17.90 -4.23 9.35
CA ASP A 5 17.03 -3.32 10.11
C ASP A 5 16.07 -2.55 9.18
N GLY A 6 16.53 -2.06 8.04
CA GLY A 6 15.69 -1.36 7.08
C GLY A 6 14.68 -2.27 6.38
N VAL A 7 15.00 -3.55 6.15
CA VAL A 7 14.03 -4.55 5.67
C VAL A 7 12.93 -4.77 6.70
N VAL A 8 13.29 -4.89 7.98
CA VAL A 8 12.32 -5.02 9.08
C VAL A 8 11.43 -3.78 9.18
N GLU A 9 12.02 -2.59 9.16
CA GLU A 9 11.29 -1.31 9.20
C GLU A 9 10.33 -1.16 8.02
N PHE A 10 10.77 -1.50 6.81
CA PHE A 10 9.93 -1.49 5.61
C PHE A 10 8.70 -2.38 5.79
N LEU A 11 8.91 -3.65 6.15
CA LEU A 11 7.84 -4.64 6.24
C LEU A 11 6.86 -4.33 7.38
N LEU A 12 7.35 -3.87 8.54
CA LEU A 12 6.50 -3.50 9.67
C LEU A 12 5.67 -2.25 9.36
N THR A 13 6.27 -1.24 8.73
CA THR A 13 5.57 -0.01 8.32
C THR A 13 4.53 -0.31 7.25
N ALA A 14 4.89 -1.06 6.20
CA ALA A 14 3.97 -1.50 5.17
C ALA A 14 2.79 -2.29 5.76
N THR A 15 3.05 -3.18 6.72
CA THR A 15 2.01 -3.96 7.42
C THR A 15 1.08 -3.04 8.22
N ALA A 16 1.60 -2.03 8.90
CA ALA A 16 0.79 -1.07 9.64
C ALA A 16 -0.17 -0.29 8.72
N ILE A 17 0.32 0.15 7.56
CA ILE A 17 -0.51 0.81 6.54
C ILE A 17 -1.58 -0.15 5.99
N GLY A 18 -1.19 -1.40 5.67
CA GLY A 18 -2.12 -2.44 5.25
C GLY A 18 -3.23 -2.71 6.27
N ALA A 19 -2.89 -2.68 7.56
CA ALA A 19 -3.86 -2.84 8.64
C ALA A 19 -4.90 -1.69 8.67
N LEU A 20 -4.53 -0.46 8.31
CA LEU A 20 -5.47 0.67 8.19
C LEU A 20 -6.50 0.40 7.08
N PHE A 21 -6.07 -0.09 5.91
CA PHE A 21 -7.00 -0.48 4.84
C PHE A 21 -7.91 -1.62 5.29
N LYS A 22 -7.35 -2.66 5.90
CA LYS A 22 -8.15 -3.82 6.35
C LYS A 22 -9.14 -3.48 7.46
N ALA A 23 -8.80 -2.53 8.33
CA ALA A 23 -9.68 -2.10 9.42
C ALA A 23 -10.87 -1.26 8.92
N ASN A 24 -10.67 -0.48 7.86
CA ASN A 24 -11.69 0.47 7.36
C ASN A 24 -12.41 0.00 6.10
N ALA A 25 -11.87 -0.98 5.37
CA ALA A 25 -12.36 -1.45 4.08
C ALA A 25 -11.94 -2.90 3.80
N SER A 26 -12.06 -3.32 2.54
CA SER A 26 -11.51 -4.59 2.06
C SER A 26 -10.20 -4.39 1.31
N ILE A 27 -9.37 -5.42 1.31
CA ILE A 27 -8.17 -5.55 0.46
C ILE A 27 -8.48 -6.42 -0.78
N SER A 28 -9.66 -7.04 -0.82
CA SER A 28 -10.07 -7.89 -1.94
C SER A 28 -10.46 -7.06 -3.16
N GLY A 29 -9.79 -7.28 -4.28
CA GLY A 29 -10.11 -6.62 -5.54
C GLY A 29 -11.47 -7.03 -6.08
N ALA A 30 -11.96 -8.20 -5.69
CA ALA A 30 -13.31 -8.64 -5.99
C ALA A 30 -14.40 -7.83 -5.25
N GLU A 31 -14.06 -7.18 -4.13
CA GLU A 31 -15.03 -6.42 -3.32
C GLU A 31 -14.93 -4.91 -3.54
N VAL A 32 -13.72 -4.38 -3.76
CA VAL A 32 -13.48 -2.94 -3.86
C VAL A 32 -12.71 -2.51 -5.13
N GLY A 33 -12.50 -3.43 -6.08
CA GLY A 33 -11.67 -3.19 -7.27
C GLY A 33 -10.17 -3.27 -6.97
N CYS A 34 -9.34 -3.23 -8.02
CA CYS A 34 -7.88 -3.30 -7.90
C CYS A 34 -7.27 -2.20 -7.02
N GLN A 35 -7.99 -1.12 -6.72
CA GLN A 35 -7.55 -0.17 -5.67
C GLN A 35 -7.33 -0.83 -4.31
N GLY A 36 -8.10 -1.88 -3.97
CA GLY A 36 -7.95 -2.62 -2.71
C GLY A 36 -6.74 -3.54 -2.70
N GLU A 37 -6.27 -3.97 -3.87
CA GLU A 37 -5.11 -4.88 -4.02
C GLU A 37 -3.86 -4.09 -4.43
N VAL A 38 -3.83 -3.61 -5.67
CA VAL A 38 -2.71 -2.87 -6.26
C VAL A 38 -2.56 -1.50 -5.61
N GLY A 39 -3.68 -0.81 -5.37
CA GLY A 39 -3.65 0.51 -4.71
C GLY A 39 -3.18 0.44 -3.26
N SER A 40 -3.69 -0.53 -2.49
CA SER A 40 -3.22 -0.76 -1.12
C SER A 40 -1.75 -1.20 -1.10
N ALA A 41 -1.32 -2.06 -2.03
CA ALA A 41 0.10 -2.44 -2.17
C ALA A 41 1.00 -1.25 -2.49
N CYS A 42 0.58 -0.37 -3.40
CA CYS A 42 1.29 0.85 -3.72
C CYS A 42 1.44 1.75 -2.49
N SER A 43 0.35 1.95 -1.74
CA SER A 43 0.33 2.74 -0.50
C SER A 43 1.24 2.14 0.59
N MET A 44 1.16 0.83 0.83
CA MET A 44 2.01 0.10 1.78
C MET A 44 3.49 0.27 1.43
N ALA A 45 3.86 0.10 0.16
CA ALA A 45 5.24 0.23 -0.29
C ALA A 45 5.75 1.68 -0.22
N ALA A 46 4.91 2.66 -0.57
CA ALA A 46 5.27 4.07 -0.52
C ALA A 46 5.58 4.53 0.91
N GLY A 47 4.70 4.22 1.87
CA GLY A 47 4.95 4.56 3.27
C GLY A 47 6.09 3.74 3.89
N GLY A 48 6.21 2.45 3.54
CA GLY A 48 7.34 1.62 3.96
C GLY A 48 8.69 2.19 3.51
N LEU A 49 8.79 2.62 2.24
CA LEU A 49 10.00 3.25 1.72
C LEU A 49 10.27 4.61 2.38
N ALA A 50 9.23 5.41 2.60
CA ALA A 50 9.37 6.71 3.28
C ALA A 50 9.94 6.55 4.70
N ALA A 51 9.52 5.52 5.45
CA ALA A 51 10.06 5.23 6.78
C ALA A 51 11.55 4.88 6.71
N VAL A 52 11.92 3.95 5.82
CA VAL A 52 13.32 3.52 5.61
C VAL A 52 14.24 4.68 5.15
N MET A 53 13.67 5.68 4.48
CA MET A 53 14.38 6.91 4.08
C MET A 53 14.51 7.95 5.22
N GLY A 54 14.04 7.63 6.43
CA GLY A 54 14.09 8.52 7.59
C GLY A 54 12.96 9.55 7.65
N GLY A 55 11.84 9.28 6.97
CA GLY A 55 10.65 10.12 7.02
C GLY A 55 10.01 10.14 8.40
N THR A 56 9.45 11.30 8.78
CA THR A 56 8.59 11.42 9.97
C THR A 56 7.28 10.64 9.79
N PRO A 57 6.56 10.28 10.86
CA PRO A 57 5.25 9.62 10.73
C PRO A 57 4.28 10.35 9.79
N ALA A 58 4.25 11.69 9.83
CA ALA A 58 3.41 12.48 8.92
C ALA A 58 3.83 12.34 7.45
N GLN A 59 5.13 12.22 7.15
CA GLN A 59 5.63 12.00 5.80
C GLN A 59 5.36 10.56 5.33
N VAL A 60 5.44 9.59 6.23
CA VAL A 60 5.06 8.18 5.96
C VAL A 60 3.58 8.10 5.60
N GLU A 61 2.71 8.73 6.40
CA GLU A 61 1.28 8.80 6.12
C GLU A 61 0.99 9.55 4.81
N ASN A 62 1.65 10.67 4.55
CA ASN A 62 1.47 11.40 3.29
C ASN A 62 1.94 10.60 2.06
N ALA A 63 3.05 9.88 2.16
CA ALA A 63 3.50 8.99 1.07
C ALA A 63 2.50 7.85 0.84
N ALA A 64 1.99 7.23 1.91
CA ALA A 64 0.98 6.19 1.82
C ALA A 64 -0.34 6.72 1.22
N GLU A 65 -0.76 7.91 1.63
CA GLU A 65 -1.96 8.59 1.14
C GLU A 65 -1.88 8.87 -0.36
N ILE A 66 -0.80 9.50 -0.84
CA ILE A 66 -0.55 9.73 -2.27
C ILE A 66 -0.56 8.40 -3.05
N GLY A 67 0.03 7.35 -2.46
CA GLY A 67 0.09 6.02 -3.07
C GLY A 67 -1.30 5.41 -3.33
N ILE A 68 -2.25 5.58 -2.42
CA ILE A 68 -3.63 5.11 -2.65
C ILE A 68 -4.43 6.11 -3.51
N GLU A 69 -4.22 7.42 -3.36
CA GLU A 69 -4.92 8.47 -4.12
C GLU A 69 -4.81 8.22 -5.63
N HIS A 70 -3.61 7.89 -6.11
CA HIS A 70 -3.33 7.62 -7.52
C HIS A 70 -3.92 6.30 -8.04
N ASN A 71 -4.62 5.54 -7.19
CA ASN A 71 -5.30 4.30 -7.52
C ASN A 71 -6.81 4.35 -7.22
N LEU A 72 -7.34 5.47 -6.71
CA LEU A 72 -8.76 5.57 -6.35
C LEU A 72 -9.66 5.37 -7.58
N GLY A 73 -10.63 4.47 -7.45
CA GLY A 73 -11.55 4.09 -8.52
C GLY A 73 -11.02 3.03 -9.47
N LEU A 74 -9.82 2.48 -9.24
CA LEU A 74 -9.27 1.42 -10.08
C LEU A 74 -10.09 0.13 -9.94
N THR A 75 -10.81 -0.23 -11.00
CA THR A 75 -11.65 -1.42 -11.06
C THR A 75 -10.83 -2.70 -11.27
N CYS A 76 -11.44 -3.86 -11.02
CA CYS A 76 -10.86 -5.16 -11.33
C CYS A 76 -11.65 -5.81 -12.48
N ASP A 77 -11.24 -5.55 -13.73
CA ASP A 77 -11.82 -6.16 -14.94
C ASP A 77 -10.71 -6.59 -15.93
N PRO A 78 -9.91 -7.61 -15.57
CA PRO A 78 -8.82 -8.06 -16.41
C PRO A 78 -9.32 -8.80 -17.65
N VAL A 79 -8.59 -8.67 -18.77
CA VAL A 79 -8.92 -9.33 -20.03
C VAL A 79 -8.99 -10.85 -19.86
N GLY A 80 -10.16 -11.43 -20.15
CA GLY A 80 -10.39 -12.87 -20.02
C GLY A 80 -10.36 -13.39 -18.58
N GLY A 81 -10.41 -12.51 -17.57
CA GLY A 81 -10.32 -12.90 -16.16
C GLY A 81 -8.90 -13.31 -15.73
N LEU A 82 -7.86 -13.00 -16.51
CA LEU A 82 -6.49 -13.46 -16.31
C LEU A 82 -5.65 -12.44 -15.53
N VAL A 83 -4.77 -12.91 -14.64
CA VAL A 83 -3.78 -12.07 -13.94
C VAL A 83 -2.45 -12.14 -14.73
N GLN A 84 -2.20 -11.16 -15.60
CA GLN A 84 -1.02 -11.05 -16.48
C GLN A 84 -0.20 -9.83 -16.10
#